data_AF-A0A7X6FQK4-F1
#
_entry.id   AF-A0A7X6FQK4-F1
#
_cell.length_a   1.000
_cell.length_b   1.000
_cell.length_c   1.000
_cell.angle_alpha   90.00
_cell.angle_beta   90.00
_cell.angle_gamma   90.00
#
_symmetry.space_group_name_H-M   'P 1'
#
loop_
_entity.id
_entity.type
_entity.pdbx_description
1 polymer ?
#
loop_
_entity_poly.entity_id
_entity_poly.type
_entity_poly.pdbx_seq_one_letter_code
_entity_poly.pdbx_strand_id
1 'polypeptide(L)'
;MKTFGAEARDLSYEISERELELQLLTEFQEKGGQFRLSITCDHPDDYVKNLIQRKARDEFMLRTVMNYMVKQAKLDLNEAVLKLRVHASSHNKANESEAQP
;
A
#
# COMPACT_ATOMS: atom_id res chain seq x y z
N MET A 1 -2.16 -21.87 -17.07
CA MET A 1 -3.00 -21.60 -15.89
C MET A 1 -2.16 -21.85 -14.66
N LYS A 2 -2.11 -20.91 -13.70
CA LYS A 2 -1.50 -21.19 -12.39
C LYS A 2 -2.46 -22.08 -11.60
N THR A 3 -1.93 -22.93 -10.71
CA THR A 3 -2.75 -23.73 -9.81
C THR A 3 -3.29 -22.85 -8.68
N PHE A 4 -4.48 -23.15 -8.14
CA PHE A 4 -5.05 -22.46 -6.98
C PHE A 4 -4.04 -22.26 -5.83
N GLY A 5 -3.25 -23.29 -5.50
CA GLY A 5 -2.23 -23.19 -4.45
C GLY A 5 -1.07 -22.25 -4.77
N ALA A 6 -0.74 -22.05 -6.05
CA ALA A 6 0.28 -21.10 -6.47
C ALA A 6 -0.25 -19.66 -6.41
N GLU A 7 -1.50 -19.44 -6.83
CA GLU A 7 -2.16 -18.13 -6.73
C GLU A 7 -2.40 -17.72 -5.28
N ALA A 8 -2.82 -18.64 -4.41
CA ALA A 8 -2.95 -18.38 -2.97
C ALA A 8 -1.60 -18.01 -2.32
N ARG A 9 -0.51 -18.68 -2.71
CA ARG A 9 0.84 -18.37 -2.22
C ARG A 9 1.30 -16.98 -2.66
N ASP A 10 1.09 -16.63 -3.92
CA ASP A 10 1.43 -15.30 -4.45
C ASP A 10 0.66 -14.20 -3.71
N LEU A 11 -0.64 -14.40 -3.46
CA LEU A 11 -1.47 -13.45 -2.72
C LEU A 11 -1.07 -13.33 -1.24
N SER A 12 -0.70 -14.43 -0.59
CA SER A 12 -0.17 -14.38 0.78
C SER A 12 1.15 -13.65 0.87
N TYR A 13 2.02 -13.81 -0.14
CA TYR A 13 3.28 -13.06 -0.22
C TYR A 13 3.03 -11.56 -0.39
N GLU A 14 2.11 -11.17 -1.27
CA GLU A 14 1.68 -9.77 -1.44
C GLU A 14 1.20 -9.17 -0.11
N ILE A 15 0.39 -9.90 0.66
CA ILE A 15 -0.08 -9.43 1.98
C ILE A 15 1.10 -9.18 2.92
N SER A 16 2.06 -10.11 3.01
CA SER A 16 3.24 -9.94 3.88
C SER A 16 4.09 -8.72 3.49
N GLU A 17 4.25 -8.44 2.20
CA GLU A 17 4.93 -7.22 1.74
C GLU A 17 4.19 -5.96 2.17
N ARG A 18 2.85 -5.92 2.03
CA ARG A 18 2.03 -4.77 2.46
C ARG A 18 2.01 -4.57 3.96
N GLU A 19 2.02 -5.65 4.75
CA GLU A 19 2.15 -5.58 6.20
C GLU A 19 3.47 -4.95 6.62
N LEU A 20 4.57 -5.35 5.97
CA LEU A 20 5.89 -4.78 6.23
C LEU A 20 5.94 -3.29 5.85
N GLU A 21 5.43 -2.91 4.68
CA GLU A 21 5.35 -1.49 4.26
C GLU A 21 4.59 -0.64 5.29
N LEU A 22 3.41 -1.10 5.71
CA LEU A 22 2.60 -0.40 6.71
C LEU A 22 3.33 -0.28 8.05
N GLN A 23 3.98 -1.36 8.50
CA GLN A 23 4.76 -1.36 9.73
C GLN A 23 5.88 -0.31 9.68
N LEU A 24 6.68 -0.34 8.61
CA LEU A 24 7.82 0.58 8.43
C LEU A 24 7.36 2.04 8.35
N LEU A 25 6.27 2.32 7.64
CA LEU A 25 5.71 3.67 7.55
C LEU A 25 5.15 4.16 8.88
N THR A 26 4.51 3.30 9.65
CA THR A 26 3.98 3.63 10.98
C THR A 26 5.13 3.90 11.96
N GLU A 27 6.15 3.04 11.99
CA GLU A 27 7.34 3.24 12.82
C GLU A 27 8.07 4.55 12.46
N PHE A 28 8.20 4.84 11.17
CA PHE A 28 8.80 6.08 10.70
C PHE A 28 7.99 7.31 11.13
N GLN A 29 6.65 7.26 11.04
CA GLN A 29 5.76 8.30 11.52
C GLN A 29 5.92 8.54 13.02
N GLU A 30 5.91 7.49 13.83
CA GLU A 30 6.07 7.55 15.30
C GLU A 30 7.41 8.18 15.71
N LYS A 31 8.47 7.93 14.92
CA LYS A 31 9.81 8.52 15.11
C LYS A 31 9.95 9.96 14.57
N GLY A 32 8.83 10.62 14.28
CA GLY A 32 8.79 11.99 13.80
C GLY A 32 9.08 12.12 12.31
N GLY A 33 8.64 11.16 11.51
CA GLY A 33 8.89 11.10 10.06
C GLY A 33 8.53 12.39 9.32
N GLN A 34 7.50 13.13 9.77
CA GLN A 34 7.13 14.43 9.22
C GLN A 34 8.26 15.48 9.24
N PHE A 35 9.21 15.39 10.18
CA PHE A 35 10.37 16.29 10.26
C PHE A 35 11.58 15.79 9.46
N ARG A 36 11.51 14.56 8.96
CA ARG A 36 12.60 13.84 8.30
C ARG A 36 12.32 13.60 6.82
N LEU A 37 11.08 13.81 6.38
CA LEU A 37 10.69 13.73 4.99
C LEU A 37 11.36 14.85 4.18
N SER A 38 11.88 14.47 3.02
CA SER A 38 12.37 15.39 2.00
C SER A 38 11.58 15.11 0.72
N ILE A 39 11.00 16.16 0.14
CA ILE A 39 10.31 16.05 -1.15
C ILE A 39 11.14 16.75 -2.22
N THR A 40 11.57 15.96 -3.19
CA THR A 40 12.26 16.42 -4.39
C THR A 40 11.31 16.33 -5.58
N CYS A 41 11.37 17.32 -6.46
CA CYS A 41 10.60 17.34 -7.70
C CYS A 41 11.56 17.47 -8.87
N ASP A 42 11.41 16.56 -9.83
CA ASP A 42 12.07 16.63 -11.13
C ASP A 42 11.05 17.12 -12.16
N HIS A 43 11.12 18.41 -12.49
CA HIS A 43 10.21 19.06 -13.41
C HIS A 43 11.02 20.00 -14.31
N PRO A 44 10.74 20.05 -15.63
CA PRO A 44 11.51 20.86 -16.58
C PRO A 44 11.39 22.37 -16.36
N ASP A 45 10.30 22.81 -15.71
CA ASP A 45 10.09 24.21 -15.31
C ASP A 45 10.63 24.48 -13.89
N ASP A 46 11.61 25.38 -13.80
CA ASP A 46 12.23 25.83 -12.55
C ASP A 46 11.24 26.52 -11.60
N TYR A 47 10.23 27.22 -12.12
CA TYR A 47 9.21 27.86 -11.29
C TYR A 47 8.41 26.82 -10.51
N VAL A 48 7.96 25.77 -11.20
CA VAL A 48 7.24 24.64 -10.58
C VAL A 48 8.11 23.92 -9.56
N LYS A 49 9.37 23.64 -9.92
CA LYS A 49 10.35 23.01 -9.03
C LYS A 49 10.56 23.83 -7.75
N ASN A 50 10.75 25.14 -7.87
CA ASN A 50 10.94 26.06 -6.75
C ASN A 50 9.66 26.20 -5.88
N LEU A 51 8.48 26.17 -6.49
CA LEU A 51 7.21 26.16 -5.77
C LEU A 51 7.08 24.91 -4.90
N ILE A 52 7.32 23.73 -5.47
CA ILE A 52 7.22 22.44 -4.76
C ILE A 52 8.26 22.36 -3.65
N GLN A 53 9.51 22.74 -3.91
CA GLN A 53 10.56 22.75 -2.88
C GLN A 53 10.25 23.68 -1.70
N ARG A 54 9.56 24.80 -1.95
CA ARG A 54 9.12 25.70 -0.87
C ARG A 54 7.99 25.07 -0.06
N LYS A 55 7.01 24.45 -0.73
CA LYS A 55 5.91 23.72 -0.05
C LYS A 55 6.40 22.48 0.69
N ALA A 56 7.47 21.84 0.20
CA ALA A 56 8.13 20.71 0.82
C ALA A 56 8.79 21.02 2.18
N ARG A 57 8.95 22.29 2.56
CA ARG A 57 9.49 22.70 3.86
C ARG A 57 8.42 22.99 4.90
N ASP A 58 7.15 22.94 4.50
CA ASP A 58 6.02 23.21 5.39
C ASP A 58 5.71 21.96 6.23
N GLU A 59 5.77 22.10 7.56
CA GLU A 59 5.55 20.98 8.49
C GLU A 59 4.14 20.39 8.35
N PHE A 60 3.13 21.24 8.17
CA PHE A 60 1.75 20.79 8.04
C PHE A 60 1.61 19.94 6.78
N MET A 61 2.20 20.39 5.66
CA MET A 61 2.23 19.63 4.41
C MET A 61 2.93 18.28 4.60
N LEU A 62 4.13 18.24 5.19
CA LEU A 62 4.88 17.00 5.40
C LEU A 62 4.14 16.02 6.31
N ARG A 63 3.47 16.53 7.34
CA ARG A 63 2.58 15.74 8.21
C ARG A 63 1.40 15.18 7.42
N THR A 64 0.78 15.97 6.55
CA THR A 64 -0.31 15.51 5.68
C THR A 64 0.16 14.41 4.75
N VAL A 65 1.33 14.56 4.11
CA VAL A 65 1.91 13.52 3.25
C VAL A 65 2.19 12.25 4.03
N MET A 66 2.81 12.34 5.21
CA MET A 66 3.07 11.18 6.07
C MET A 66 1.76 10.45 6.44
N ASN A 67 0.74 11.20 6.87
CA ASN A 67 -0.58 10.63 7.19
C ASN A 67 -1.21 9.95 5.97
N TYR A 68 -1.07 10.55 4.79
CA TYR A 68 -1.59 10.00 3.54
C TYR A 68 -0.87 8.69 3.17
N MET A 69 0.46 8.63 3.26
CA MET A 69 1.22 7.40 2.97
C MET A 69 0.79 6.24 3.88
N VAL A 70 0.64 6.47 5.18
CA VAL A 70 0.14 5.44 6.12
C VAL A 70 -1.29 5.02 5.80
N LYS A 71 -2.15 5.98 5.46
CA LYS A 71 -3.54 5.68 5.05
C LYS A 71 -3.56 4.83 3.78
N GLN A 72 -2.74 5.15 2.78
CA GLN A 72 -2.67 4.43 1.52
C GLN A 72 -2.18 3.00 1.75
N ALA A 73 -1.09 2.80 2.50
CA ALA A 73 -0.59 1.48 2.83
C ALA A 73 -1.64 0.59 3.55
N LYS A 74 -2.48 1.18 4.43
CA LYS A 74 -3.61 0.47 5.04
C LYS A 74 -4.67 0.04 4.02
N LEU A 75 -4.97 0.90 3.05
CA LEU A 75 -5.94 0.57 2.00
C LEU A 75 -5.39 -0.55 1.10
N ASP A 76 -4.12 -0.47 0.72
CA ASP A 76 -3.46 -1.46 -0.13
C ASP A 76 -3.42 -2.84 0.55
N LEU A 77 -3.12 -2.89 1.86
CA LEU A 77 -3.19 -4.12 2.65
C LEU A 77 -4.61 -4.69 2.68
N ASN A 78 -5.63 -3.85 2.92
CA ASN A 78 -7.02 -4.31 2.95
C ASN A 78 -7.46 -4.85 1.58
N GLU A 79 -7.01 -4.25 0.49
CA GLU A 79 -7.29 -4.72 -0.86
C GLU A 79 -6.63 -6.08 -1.13
N ALA A 80 -5.36 -6.27 -0.75
CA ALA A 80 -4.66 -7.55 -0.88
C ALA A 80 -5.35 -8.67 -0.08
N VAL A 81 -5.75 -8.38 1.16
CA VAL A 81 -6.53 -9.32 1.99
C VAL A 81 -7.89 -9.65 1.35
N LEU A 82 -8.56 -8.65 0.78
CA LEU A 82 -9.83 -8.87 0.08
C LEU A 82 -9.65 -9.77 -1.15
N LYS A 83 -8.59 -9.58 -1.95
CA LYS A 83 -8.25 -10.43 -3.09
C LYS A 83 -8.10 -11.89 -2.67
N LEU A 84 -7.34 -12.17 -1.60
CA LEU A 84 -7.19 -13.52 -1.08
C LEU A 84 -8.51 -14.13 -0.59
N ARG A 85 -9.35 -13.35 0.09
CA ARG A 85 -10.68 -13.80 0.55
C ARG A 85 -11.60 -14.15 -0.63
N VAL A 86 -11.60 -13.34 -1.68
CA VAL A 86 -12.38 -13.60 -2.89
C VAL A 86 -11.88 -14.86 -3.59
N HIS A 87 -10.56 -15.01 -3.75
CA HIS A 87 -9.94 -16.21 -4.32
C HIS A 87 -10.34 -17.47 -3.54
N ALA A 88 -10.21 -17.48 -2.21
CA ALA A 88 -10.61 -18.61 -1.37
C ALA A 88 -12.12 -18.93 -1.48
N SER A 89 -12.97 -17.91 -1.51
CA SER A 89 -14.43 -18.07 -1.62
C SER A 89 -14.89 -18.58 -2.98
N SER A 90 -14.19 -18.18 -4.06
CA SER A 90 -14.48 -18.63 -5.43
C SER A 90 -14.19 -20.12 -5.62
N HIS A 91 -13.12 -20.62 -5.00
CA HIS A 91 -12.78 -22.04 -5.03
C HIS A 91 -13.73 -22.89 -4.19
N ASN A 92 -14.20 -22.40 -3.04
CA ASN A 92 -15.23 -23.11 -2.27
C ASN A 92 -16.54 -23.26 -3.06
N LYS A 93 -16.98 -22.22 -3.77
CA LYS A 93 -18.17 -22.30 -4.64
C LYS A 93 -18.00 -23.23 -5.84
N ALA A 94 -16.80 -23.28 -6.43
CA ALA A 94 -16.51 -24.21 -7.53
C ALA A 94 -16.61 -25.68 -7.06
N ASN A 95 -16.05 -25.99 -5.89
CA ASN A 95 -16.10 -27.34 -5.31
C ASN A 95 -17.52 -27.74 -4.87
N GLU A 96 -18.36 -26.80 -4.41
CA GLU A 96 -19.77 -27.07 -4.08
C GLU A 96 -20.62 -27.35 -5.34
N SER A 97 -20.30 -26.71 -6.47
CA SER A 97 -21.03 -26.90 -7.74
C SER A 97 -20.63 -28.19 -8.47
N GLU A 98 -19.42 -28.72 -8.25
CA GLU A 98 -18.99 -30.04 -8.77
C GLU A 98 -19.49 -31.21 -7.91
N ALA A 99 -19.94 -30.95 -6.68
CA ALA A 99 -20.43 -31.97 -5.74
C ALA A 99 -21.95 -32.19 -5.79
N GLN A 100 -22.69 -31.52 -6.67
CA GLN A 100 -24.12 -31.78 -6.89
C GLN A 100 -24.33 -32.90 -7.93
N PRO A 101 -25.09 -33.95 -7.61
CA PRO A 101 -25.35 -35.10 -8.49
C PRO A 101 -26.28 -34.79 -9.67
#